data_AF-A0A968NK81-F1
#
_entry.id   AF-A0A968NK81-F1
#
_cell.length_a   1.000
_cell.length_b   1.000
_cell.length_c   1.000
_cell.angle_alpha   90.00
_cell.angle_beta   90.00
_cell.angle_gamma   90.00
#
_symmetry.space_group_name_H-M   'P 1'
#
loop_
_entity.id
_entity.type
_entity.pdbx_description
1 polymer ?
#
loop_
_entity_poly.entity_id
_entity_poly.type
_entity_poly.pdbx_seq_one_letter_code
_entity_poly.pdbx_strand_id
1 'polypeptide(L)'
;MSNKEDNAPTEKFIVSLSNVLSHLLNENHRSNSQGIDIRDFQEKGRFKIPNVMSSLYSILPKKFSFNNTSYSPQLDKLAIIIISSRESDRRWGTTEKISNLMGEIIGLRREDNRVRVQLLTTFSDNYSDQQLFTNPSVIVDNVTKLYKEMGFCHFLYIAKAPYTSTLHMTQTEDDDGLFFMSRDVIRALKAEHEDIKIYPVYFDKSML
;
A
#
# COMPACT_ATOMS: atom_id res chain seq x y z
N MET A 1 -20.86 51.50 14.61
CA MET A 1 -20.06 50.57 15.44
C MET A 1 -20.23 49.19 14.84
N SER A 2 -19.22 48.69 14.13
CA SER A 2 -19.29 47.41 13.42
C SER A 2 -18.82 46.28 14.34
N ASN A 3 -19.71 45.33 14.60
CA ASN A 3 -19.44 44.12 15.38
C ASN A 3 -18.24 43.36 14.80
N LYS A 4 -17.12 43.39 15.52
CA LYS A 4 -16.04 42.39 15.43
C LYS A 4 -16.38 41.28 16.42
N GLU A 5 -17.27 40.38 16.04
CA GLU A 5 -17.47 39.12 16.77
C GLU A 5 -17.02 37.96 15.90
N ASP A 6 -15.88 37.38 16.33
CA ASP A 6 -15.66 35.95 16.49
C ASP A 6 -15.26 35.03 15.30
N ASN A 7 -14.25 35.43 14.52
CA ASN A 7 -13.42 34.46 13.77
C ASN A 7 -12.38 33.70 14.64
N ALA A 8 -12.32 33.98 15.94
CA ALA A 8 -11.21 33.56 16.81
C ALA A 8 -11.15 32.05 17.14
N PRO A 9 -12.26 31.28 17.27
CA PRO A 9 -12.18 29.87 17.63
C PRO A 9 -11.62 29.00 16.50
N THR A 10 -12.10 29.22 15.27
CA THR A 10 -11.68 28.48 14.08
C THR A 10 -10.24 28.80 13.72
N GLU A 11 -9.83 30.06 13.82
CA GLU A 11 -8.46 30.48 13.55
C GLU A 11 -7.48 29.91 14.57
N LYS A 12 -7.83 29.91 15.86
CA LYS A 12 -7.05 29.24 16.91
C LYS A 12 -6.93 27.73 16.65
N PHE A 13 -8.01 27.08 16.26
CA PHE A 13 -7.98 25.66 15.92
C PHE A 13 -7.07 25.37 14.73
N ILE A 14 -7.18 26.16 13.65
CA ILE A 14 -6.34 25.99 12.46
C ILE A 14 -4.86 26.23 12.80
N VAL A 15 -4.54 27.25 13.61
CA VAL A 15 -3.16 27.51 14.07
C VAL A 15 -2.64 26.35 14.92
N SER A 16 -3.42 25.84 15.87
CA SER A 16 -3.04 24.68 16.69
C SER A 16 -2.84 23.41 15.84
N LEU A 17 -3.76 23.13 14.91
CA LEU A 17 -3.64 21.99 13.99
C LEU A 17 -2.40 22.14 13.10
N SER A 18 -2.13 23.33 12.59
CA SER A 18 -0.98 23.62 11.73
C SER A 18 0.33 23.47 12.50
N ASN A 19 0.39 23.86 13.78
CA ASN A 19 1.54 23.66 14.64
C ASN A 19 1.78 22.17 14.93
N VAL A 20 0.72 21.40 15.18
CA VAL A 20 0.81 19.94 15.37
C VAL A 20 1.27 19.26 14.08
N LEU A 21 0.67 19.60 12.94
CA LEU A 21 1.10 19.09 11.63
C LEU A 21 2.54 19.48 11.32
N SER A 22 2.92 20.73 11.58
CA SER A 22 4.30 21.19 11.42
C SER A 22 5.24 20.37 12.30
N HIS A 23 4.89 20.12 13.56
CA HIS A 23 5.71 19.30 14.44
C HIS A 23 5.83 17.84 13.95
N LEU A 24 4.70 17.22 13.55
CA LEU A 24 4.66 15.86 13.02
C LEU A 24 5.40 15.71 11.68
N LEU A 25 5.40 16.75 10.85
CA LEU A 25 6.05 16.75 9.53
C LEU A 25 7.50 17.27 9.54
N ASN A 26 7.95 17.85 10.66
CA ASN A 26 9.28 18.43 10.85
C ASN A 26 10.21 17.53 11.69
N GLU A 27 9.69 16.57 12.46
CA GLU A 27 10.53 15.54 13.09
C GLU A 27 11.04 14.54 12.06
N ASN A 28 12.24 14.79 11.49
CA ASN A 28 13.25 13.86 10.93
C ASN A 28 12.85 12.66 10.04
N HIS A 29 11.57 12.44 9.79
CA HIS A 29 10.96 11.26 9.20
C HIS A 29 9.69 11.70 8.48
N ARG A 30 9.84 12.57 7.48
CA ARG A 30 8.83 12.61 6.41
C ARG A 30 8.78 11.20 5.84
N SER A 31 7.61 10.55 5.84
CA SER A 31 7.44 9.16 5.39
C SER A 31 7.90 8.91 3.93
N ASN A 32 8.23 9.97 3.19
CA ASN A 32 8.78 9.97 1.83
C ASN A 32 10.11 10.73 1.68
N SER A 33 10.94 10.89 2.73
CA SER A 33 12.28 11.45 2.55
C SER A 33 13.15 10.48 1.73
N GLN A 34 13.31 10.78 0.44
CA GLN A 34 14.18 10.04 -0.46
C GLN A 34 15.54 10.75 -0.53
N GLY A 35 16.58 10.11 0.00
CA GLY A 35 17.96 10.58 -0.11
C GLY A 35 18.64 10.03 -1.36
N ILE A 36 19.48 10.85 -2.01
CA ILE A 36 20.30 10.41 -3.15
C ILE A 36 21.74 10.36 -2.69
N ASP A 37 22.37 9.18 -2.78
CA ASP A 37 23.81 9.06 -2.58
C ASP A 37 24.55 9.54 -3.83
N ILE A 38 25.18 10.71 -3.73
CA ILE A 38 25.92 11.37 -4.81
C ILE A 38 27.41 10.98 -4.88
N ARG A 39 27.93 10.15 -3.97
CA ARG A 39 29.37 9.82 -3.92
C ARG A 39 29.86 9.15 -5.21
N ASP A 40 29.10 8.19 -5.73
CA ASP A 40 29.45 7.46 -6.96
C ASP A 40 28.76 8.02 -8.22
N PHE A 41 28.39 9.31 -8.21
CA PHE A 41 27.55 9.85 -9.29
C PHE A 41 28.26 9.87 -10.66
N GLN A 42 29.59 9.99 -10.68
CA GLN A 42 30.39 9.93 -11.91
C GLN A 42 30.32 8.53 -12.56
N GLU A 43 30.37 7.46 -11.78
CA GLU A 43 30.37 6.09 -12.31
C GLU A 43 28.95 5.54 -12.54
N LYS A 44 28.04 5.82 -11.61
CA LYS A 44 26.68 5.24 -11.56
C LYS A 44 25.58 6.22 -11.94
N GLY A 45 25.92 7.48 -12.27
CA GLY A 45 24.97 8.56 -12.58
C GLY A 45 23.98 8.19 -13.68
N ARG A 46 24.43 7.47 -14.71
CA ARG A 46 23.59 7.00 -15.83
C ARG A 46 22.39 6.15 -15.39
N PHE A 47 22.48 5.46 -14.26
CA PHE A 47 21.38 4.66 -13.69
C PHE A 47 20.75 5.34 -12.48
N LYS A 48 21.55 6.04 -11.67
CA LYS A 48 21.07 6.76 -10.48
C LYS A 48 20.08 7.86 -10.86
N ILE A 49 20.37 8.70 -11.87
CA ILE A 49 19.49 9.81 -12.26
C ILE A 49 18.11 9.30 -12.71
N PRO A 50 17.99 8.36 -13.68
CA PRO A 50 16.68 7.84 -14.06
C PRO A 50 15.93 7.17 -12.90
N ASN A 51 16.63 6.44 -12.03
CA ASN A 51 16.00 5.79 -10.88
C ASN A 51 15.46 6.79 -9.86
N VAL A 52 16.24 7.82 -9.54
CA VAL A 52 15.82 8.91 -8.66
C VAL A 52 14.61 9.63 -9.25
N MET A 53 14.67 10.02 -10.52
CA MET A 53 13.55 10.70 -11.18
C MET A 53 12.32 9.80 -11.21
N SER A 54 12.49 8.51 -11.51
CA SER A 54 11.42 7.52 -11.45
C SER A 54 10.80 7.43 -10.03
N SER A 55 11.62 7.53 -8.98
CA SER A 55 11.16 7.46 -7.58
C SER A 55 10.47 8.75 -7.12
N LEU A 56 10.99 9.91 -7.51
CA LEU A 56 10.39 11.23 -7.24
C LEU A 56 9.04 11.39 -7.93
N TYR A 57 8.92 10.88 -9.15
CA TYR A 57 7.69 10.91 -9.94
C TYR A 57 6.98 9.55 -9.94
N SER A 58 7.04 8.82 -8.83
CA SER A 58 6.42 7.49 -8.70
C SER A 58 4.90 7.51 -8.94
N ILE A 59 4.25 8.63 -8.65
CA ILE A 59 2.81 8.84 -8.86
C ILE A 59 2.42 8.96 -10.35
N LEU A 60 3.36 9.35 -11.22
CA LEU A 60 3.09 9.53 -12.63
C LEU A 60 3.06 8.18 -13.35
N PRO A 61 2.14 7.98 -14.32
CA PRO A 61 2.14 6.78 -15.14
C PRO A 61 3.45 6.61 -15.90
N LYS A 62 4.01 5.40 -15.86
CA LYS A 62 5.25 5.03 -16.55
C LYS A 62 4.94 4.06 -17.68
N LYS A 63 5.71 4.13 -18.77
CA LYS A 63 5.59 3.20 -19.89
C LYS A 63 6.91 2.46 -20.09
N PHE A 64 6.83 1.14 -20.13
CA PHE A 64 7.96 0.26 -20.41
C PHE A 64 7.74 -0.37 -21.77
N SER A 65 8.74 -0.31 -22.65
CA SER A 65 8.68 -0.94 -23.98
C SER A 65 9.53 -2.20 -23.97
N PHE A 66 9.05 -3.27 -24.61
CA PHE A 66 9.83 -4.49 -24.78
C PHE A 66 10.64 -4.39 -26.07
N ASN A 67 11.96 -4.53 -25.95
CA ASN A 67 12.86 -4.54 -27.11
C ASN A 67 12.98 -5.92 -27.75
N ASN A 68 12.53 -6.97 -27.06
CA ASN A 68 12.58 -8.35 -27.55
C ASN A 68 11.21 -8.78 -28.06
N THR A 69 11.11 -9.05 -29.36
CA THR A 69 9.87 -9.50 -30.02
C THR A 69 9.47 -10.93 -29.66
N SER A 70 10.36 -11.70 -29.02
CA SER A 70 10.11 -13.10 -28.67
C SER A 70 9.34 -13.28 -27.36
N TYR A 71 9.22 -12.22 -26.54
CA TYR A 71 8.51 -12.26 -25.27
C TYR A 71 7.40 -11.20 -25.27
N SER A 72 6.14 -11.66 -25.33
CA SER A 72 4.98 -10.77 -25.25
C SER A 72 4.26 -10.96 -23.91
N PRO A 73 3.88 -9.87 -23.21
CA PRO A 73 3.09 -9.97 -22.00
C PRO A 73 1.76 -10.68 -22.29
N GLN A 74 1.41 -11.69 -21.50
CA GLN A 74 0.17 -12.47 -21.71
C GLN A 74 -1.04 -11.89 -20.99
N LEU A 75 -0.83 -11.06 -19.96
CA LEU A 75 -1.90 -10.44 -19.19
C LEU A 75 -2.20 -9.04 -19.73
N ASP A 76 -3.47 -8.78 -20.03
CA ASP A 76 -3.92 -7.46 -20.47
C ASP A 76 -3.92 -6.45 -19.31
N LYS A 77 -4.34 -6.91 -18.12
CA LYS A 77 -4.44 -6.09 -16.91
C LYS A 77 -4.04 -6.90 -15.67
N LEU A 78 -3.18 -6.33 -14.85
CA LEU A 78 -2.79 -6.87 -13.54
C LEU A 78 -2.81 -5.74 -12.51
N ALA A 79 -3.50 -5.94 -11.40
CA ALA A 79 -3.43 -5.05 -10.24
C ALA A 79 -2.48 -5.65 -9.21
N ILE A 80 -1.48 -4.89 -8.78
CA ILE A 80 -0.60 -5.24 -7.66
C ILE A 80 -1.12 -4.51 -6.44
N ILE A 81 -1.61 -5.26 -5.46
CA ILE A 81 -2.12 -4.74 -4.19
C ILE A 81 -1.02 -4.94 -3.15
N ILE A 82 -0.48 -3.84 -2.62
CA ILE A 82 0.55 -3.85 -1.61
C ILE A 82 -0.06 -3.37 -0.31
N ILE A 83 0.04 -4.19 0.73
CA ILE A 83 -0.61 -3.96 2.00
C ILE A 83 0.40 -4.05 3.14
N SER A 84 0.22 -3.18 4.13
CA SER A 84 0.91 -3.20 5.41
C SER A 84 -0.09 -2.84 6.50
N SER A 85 0.17 -3.28 7.73
CA SER A 85 -0.55 -2.75 8.89
C SER A 85 0.39 -2.22 9.95
N ARG A 86 -0.17 -1.43 10.86
CA ARG A 86 0.48 -0.99 12.08
C ARG A 86 -0.52 -0.95 13.23
N GLU A 87 -0.21 -1.64 14.32
CA GLU A 87 -0.96 -1.52 15.58
C GLU A 87 -0.89 -0.05 16.04
N SER A 88 -2.05 0.58 16.20
CA SER A 88 -2.13 2.03 16.47
C SER A 88 -2.38 2.32 17.94
N ASP A 89 -3.21 1.51 18.60
CA ASP A 89 -3.57 1.71 20.01
C ASP A 89 -3.68 0.37 20.75
N ARG A 90 -3.12 0.34 21.96
CA ARG A 90 -3.31 -0.75 22.93
C ARG A 90 -3.62 -0.17 24.30
N ARG A 91 -4.81 -0.46 24.84
CA ARG A 91 -5.11 -0.17 26.25
C ARG A 91 -4.47 -1.24 27.14
N TRP A 92 -3.71 -0.81 28.15
CA TRP A 92 -3.04 -1.71 29.09
C TRP A 92 -4.07 -2.59 29.80
N GLY A 93 -3.88 -3.92 29.75
CA GLY A 93 -4.79 -4.90 30.36
C GLY A 93 -5.96 -5.33 29.49
N THR A 94 -6.06 -4.85 28.24
CA THR A 94 -7.08 -5.29 27.27
C THR A 94 -6.47 -6.13 26.16
N THR A 95 -7.24 -7.07 25.63
CA THR A 95 -6.91 -7.88 24.44
C THR A 95 -7.36 -7.21 23.14
N GLU A 96 -8.21 -6.19 23.22
CA GLU A 96 -8.67 -5.43 22.05
C GLU A 96 -7.54 -4.56 21.51
N LYS A 97 -7.28 -4.73 20.22
CA LYS A 97 -6.27 -3.98 19.47
C LYS A 97 -6.91 -3.39 18.23
N ILE A 98 -6.51 -2.16 17.93
CA ILE A 98 -6.87 -1.49 16.69
C ILE A 98 -5.62 -1.38 15.83
N SER A 99 -5.72 -1.92 14.62
CA SER A 99 -4.67 -1.88 13.62
C SER A 99 -5.09 -0.96 12.49
N ASN A 100 -4.21 -0.05 12.11
CA ASN A 100 -4.36 0.69 10.87
C ASN A 100 -3.83 -0.17 9.73
N LEU A 101 -4.71 -0.50 8.79
CA LEU A 101 -4.37 -1.13 7.53
C LEU A 101 -4.12 -0.03 6.50
N MET A 102 -3.02 -0.11 5.78
CA MET A 102 -2.68 0.86 4.74
C MET A 102 -2.08 0.14 3.53
N GLY A 103 -2.28 0.71 2.35
CA GLY A 103 -1.79 0.10 1.13
C GLY A 103 -1.88 0.98 -0.10
N GLU A 104 -1.35 0.43 -1.17
CA GLU A 104 -1.38 1.02 -2.50
C GLU A 104 -1.71 -0.02 -3.55
N ILE A 105 -2.33 0.42 -4.64
CA ILE A 105 -2.66 -0.42 -5.78
C ILE A 105 -1.98 0.12 -7.02
N ILE A 106 -1.10 -0.69 -7.59
CA ILE A 106 -0.38 -0.39 -8.83
C ILE A 106 -1.03 -1.18 -9.96
N GLY A 107 -1.51 -0.49 -10.99
CA GLY A 107 -2.07 -1.08 -12.18
C GLY A 107 -1.02 -1.25 -13.28
N LEU A 108 -0.94 -2.46 -13.82
CA LEU A 108 -0.21 -2.79 -15.04
C LEU A 108 -1.24 -3.02 -16.14
N ARG A 109 -1.09 -2.31 -17.26
CA ARG A 109 -1.92 -2.47 -18.45
C ARG A 109 -1.05 -2.68 -19.68
N ARG A 110 -1.37 -3.69 -20.47
CA ARG A 110 -0.73 -3.91 -21.77
C ARG A 110 -1.23 -2.86 -22.77
N GLU A 111 -0.29 -2.30 -23.53
CA GLU A 111 -0.49 -1.40 -24.67
C GLU A 111 0.42 -1.91 -25.80
N ASP A 112 -0.06 -2.84 -26.64
CA ASP A 112 0.72 -3.49 -27.70
C ASP A 112 2.05 -4.09 -27.20
N ASN A 113 3.18 -3.48 -27.59
CA ASN A 113 4.56 -3.81 -27.20
C ASN A 113 5.05 -3.02 -25.97
N ARG A 114 4.11 -2.45 -25.22
CA ARG A 114 4.37 -1.65 -24.02
C ARG A 114 3.51 -2.12 -22.86
N VAL A 115 3.99 -1.84 -21.66
CA VAL A 115 3.21 -1.92 -20.44
C VAL A 115 3.19 -0.55 -19.78
N ARG A 116 1.99 -0.07 -19.51
CA ARG A 116 1.74 1.10 -18.70
C ARG A 116 1.61 0.69 -17.23
N VAL A 117 2.41 1.30 -16.38
CA VAL A 117 2.41 1.12 -14.92
C VAL A 117 1.92 2.40 -14.29
N GLN A 118 0.93 2.33 -13.40
CA GLN A 118 0.37 3.51 -12.76
C GLN A 118 -0.12 3.19 -11.35
N LEU A 119 0.13 4.09 -10.39
CA LEU A 119 -0.58 4.09 -9.12
C LEU A 119 -2.07 4.39 -9.36
N LEU A 120 -2.93 3.42 -9.11
CA LEU A 120 -4.38 3.55 -9.28
C LEU A 120 -5.01 4.24 -8.08
N THR A 121 -4.62 3.83 -6.88
CA THR A 121 -5.09 4.42 -5.63
C THR A 121 -4.17 4.06 -4.46
N THR A 122 -4.26 4.84 -3.40
CA THR A 122 -3.81 4.47 -2.05
C THR A 122 -5.04 4.31 -1.16
N PHE A 123 -4.91 3.56 -0.08
CA PHE A 123 -6.01 3.37 0.86
C PHE A 123 -5.48 3.16 2.28
N SER A 124 -6.31 3.51 3.26
CA SER A 124 -6.04 3.21 4.66
C SER A 124 -7.34 3.19 5.44
N ASP A 125 -7.47 2.26 6.40
CA ASP A 125 -8.61 2.21 7.31
C ASP A 125 -8.23 1.47 8.61
N ASN A 126 -9.04 1.62 9.65
CA ASN A 126 -8.80 1.02 10.97
C ASN A 126 -9.66 -0.21 11.16
N TYR A 127 -9.05 -1.29 11.68
CA TYR A 127 -9.71 -2.56 11.90
C TYR A 127 -9.39 -3.10 13.28
N SER A 128 -10.38 -3.79 13.87
CA SER A 128 -10.10 -4.77 14.92
C SER A 128 -9.28 -5.93 14.36
N ASP A 129 -8.54 -6.63 15.23
CA ASP A 129 -7.75 -7.81 14.83
C ASP A 129 -8.60 -8.83 14.05
N GLN A 130 -9.84 -9.11 14.48
CA GLN A 130 -10.69 -10.08 13.78
C GLN A 130 -11.09 -9.62 12.38
N GLN A 131 -11.52 -8.37 12.21
CA GLN A 131 -11.94 -7.84 10.91
C GLN A 131 -10.78 -7.80 9.92
N LEU A 132 -9.59 -7.47 10.41
CA LEU A 132 -8.37 -7.38 9.62
C LEU A 132 -8.02 -8.69 8.91
N PHE A 133 -8.31 -9.83 9.55
CA PHE A 133 -7.97 -11.17 9.04
C PHE A 133 -9.18 -11.94 8.48
N THR A 134 -10.35 -11.31 8.39
CA THR A 134 -11.55 -11.98 7.86
C THR A 134 -12.15 -11.21 6.69
N ASN A 135 -12.40 -9.90 6.86
CA ASN A 135 -13.06 -9.09 5.85
C ASN A 135 -12.64 -7.60 5.96
N PRO A 136 -11.41 -7.27 5.53
CA PRO A 136 -10.96 -5.88 5.47
C PRO A 136 -11.67 -5.16 4.32
N SER A 137 -12.77 -4.47 4.64
CA SER A 137 -13.67 -3.81 3.68
C SER A 137 -12.95 -2.92 2.67
N VAL A 138 -11.95 -2.16 3.09
CA VAL A 138 -11.20 -1.24 2.23
C VAL A 138 -10.49 -1.97 1.10
N ILE A 139 -10.03 -3.21 1.32
CA ILE A 139 -9.41 -4.01 0.26
C ILE A 139 -10.49 -4.60 -0.64
N VAL A 140 -11.55 -5.15 -0.05
CA VAL A 140 -12.68 -5.77 -0.78
C VAL A 140 -13.36 -4.76 -1.71
N ASP A 141 -13.61 -3.56 -1.23
CA ASP A 141 -14.22 -2.48 -2.00
C ASP A 141 -13.33 -2.05 -3.17
N ASN A 142 -12.02 -1.95 -2.94
CA ASN A 142 -11.08 -1.63 -4.01
C ASN A 142 -10.96 -2.75 -5.05
N VAL A 143 -10.91 -4.02 -4.65
CA VAL A 143 -10.92 -5.15 -5.59
C VAL A 143 -12.20 -5.18 -6.40
N THR A 144 -13.34 -4.98 -5.73
CA THR A 144 -14.66 -4.91 -6.38
C THR A 144 -14.70 -3.78 -7.41
N LYS A 145 -14.19 -2.60 -7.05
CA LYS A 145 -14.11 -1.45 -7.95
C LYS A 145 -13.23 -1.73 -9.17
N LEU A 146 -12.03 -2.28 -8.96
CA LEU A 146 -11.09 -2.62 -10.03
C LEU A 146 -11.65 -3.67 -10.98
N TYR A 147 -12.37 -4.66 -10.44
CA TYR A 147 -13.04 -5.68 -11.22
C TYR A 147 -14.19 -5.10 -12.03
N LYS A 148 -15.20 -4.50 -11.36
CA LYS A 148 -16.45 -4.06 -11.99
C LYS A 148 -16.29 -2.84 -12.89
N GLU A 149 -15.50 -1.85 -12.47
CA GLU A 149 -15.40 -0.57 -13.20
C GLU A 149 -14.22 -0.55 -14.17
N MET A 150 -13.14 -1.29 -13.87
CA MET A 150 -11.88 -1.19 -14.61
C MET A 150 -11.49 -2.50 -15.32
N GLY A 151 -12.24 -3.58 -15.10
CA GLY A 151 -12.08 -4.88 -15.79
C GLY A 151 -10.79 -5.61 -15.44
N PHE A 152 -10.28 -5.49 -14.21
CA PHE A 152 -9.15 -6.27 -13.73
C PHE A 152 -9.63 -7.61 -13.17
N CYS A 153 -9.13 -8.73 -13.70
CA CYS A 153 -9.40 -10.07 -13.14
C CYS A 153 -8.18 -10.68 -12.44
N HIS A 154 -6.98 -10.10 -12.63
CA HIS A 154 -5.73 -10.61 -12.06
C HIS A 154 -5.21 -9.66 -10.99
N PHE A 155 -4.96 -10.19 -9.79
CA PHE A 155 -4.53 -9.45 -8.61
C PHE A 155 -3.29 -10.11 -7.99
N LEU A 156 -2.15 -9.43 -8.03
CA LEU A 156 -0.95 -9.82 -7.27
C LEU A 156 -1.06 -9.20 -5.88
N TYR A 157 -1.15 -10.01 -4.85
CA TYR A 157 -1.37 -9.55 -3.49
C TYR A 157 -0.09 -9.69 -2.67
N ILE A 158 0.45 -8.57 -2.22
CA ILE A 158 1.70 -8.48 -1.47
C ILE A 158 1.38 -8.00 -0.07
N ALA A 159 1.45 -8.92 0.90
CA ALA A 159 1.36 -8.58 2.32
C ALA A 159 2.76 -8.35 2.88
N LYS A 160 3.05 -7.12 3.31
CA LYS A 160 4.21 -6.86 4.17
C LYS A 160 3.81 -7.27 5.58
N ALA A 161 4.50 -8.28 6.11
CA ALA A 161 4.34 -8.68 7.50
C ALA A 161 4.50 -7.43 8.40
N PRO A 162 3.67 -7.28 9.43
CA PRO A 162 3.80 -6.16 10.34
C PRO A 162 5.19 -6.24 10.98
N TYR A 163 5.80 -5.09 11.31
CA TYR A 163 7.01 -5.04 12.12
C TYR A 163 6.67 -5.48 13.56
N THR A 164 6.31 -6.75 13.76
CA THR A 164 6.15 -7.36 15.07
C THR A 164 7.42 -8.14 15.37
N SER A 165 8.11 -7.77 16.45
CA SER A 165 9.34 -8.43 16.93
C SER A 165 9.15 -9.90 17.32
N THR A 166 7.93 -10.41 17.31
CA THR A 166 7.59 -11.83 17.47
C THR A 166 6.98 -12.37 16.18
N LEU A 167 7.84 -12.80 15.25
CA LEU A 167 7.48 -13.85 14.31
C LEU A 167 7.16 -15.09 15.17
N HIS A 168 5.87 -15.34 15.41
CA HIS A 168 5.40 -16.57 16.06
C HIS A 168 5.58 -17.75 15.10
N MET A 169 6.84 -18.10 14.83
CA MET A 169 7.28 -19.20 13.96
C MET A 169 7.09 -20.59 14.59
N THR A 170 6.51 -20.69 15.78
CA THR A 170 6.38 -21.95 16.53
C THR A 170 4.99 -22.15 17.10
N GLN A 171 3.95 -22.25 16.27
CA GLN A 171 2.71 -22.93 16.66
C GLN A 171 2.20 -23.81 15.51
N THR A 172 1.64 -24.95 15.90
CA THR A 172 1.33 -26.16 15.13
C THR A 172 0.28 -25.98 14.02
N GLU A 173 0.27 -26.94 13.09
CA GLU A 173 -0.37 -27.03 11.77
C GLU A 173 -1.88 -26.67 11.60
N ASP A 174 -2.55 -26.11 12.61
CA ASP A 174 -3.98 -25.74 12.55
C ASP A 174 -4.26 -24.22 12.68
N ASP A 175 -3.24 -23.38 12.85
CA ASP A 175 -3.43 -21.92 12.90
C ASP A 175 -3.23 -21.28 11.52
N ASP A 176 -4.30 -20.72 10.94
CA ASP A 176 -4.35 -19.86 9.74
C ASP A 176 -3.59 -18.50 9.95
N GLY A 177 -2.54 -18.51 10.77
CA GLY A 177 -1.69 -17.39 11.16
C GLY A 177 -0.69 -16.98 10.07
N LEU A 178 -1.17 -16.67 8.87
CA LEU A 178 -0.41 -15.89 7.88
C LEU A 178 -1.19 -14.62 7.57
N PHE A 179 -1.09 -13.72 8.54
CA PHE A 179 -1.60 -12.37 8.67
C PHE A 179 -1.65 -11.63 7.31
N PHE A 180 -2.84 -11.10 6.97
CA PHE A 180 -3.28 -10.46 5.72
C PHE A 180 -3.69 -11.35 4.54
N MET A 181 -3.47 -12.66 4.59
CA MET A 181 -3.79 -13.58 3.47
C MET A 181 -4.54 -14.84 3.93
N SER A 182 -5.40 -14.71 4.93
CA SER A 182 -6.23 -15.84 5.37
C SER A 182 -7.16 -16.32 4.24
N ARG A 183 -7.62 -17.58 4.35
CA ARG A 183 -8.61 -18.13 3.43
C ARG A 183 -9.88 -17.29 3.37
N ASP A 184 -10.28 -16.70 4.50
CA ASP A 184 -11.46 -15.84 4.57
C ASP A 184 -11.27 -14.53 3.82
N VAL A 185 -10.08 -13.91 3.92
CA VAL A 185 -9.76 -12.71 3.12
C VAL A 185 -9.78 -13.05 1.64
N ILE A 186 -9.13 -14.13 1.20
CA ILE A 186 -9.14 -14.54 -0.21
C ILE A 186 -10.57 -14.80 -0.70
N ARG A 187 -11.40 -15.45 0.11
CA ARG A 187 -12.81 -15.67 -0.19
C ARG A 187 -13.58 -14.36 -0.29
N ALA A 188 -13.37 -13.42 0.63
CA ALA A 188 -14.00 -12.10 0.61
C ALA A 188 -13.62 -11.30 -0.64
N LEU A 189 -12.34 -11.36 -1.06
CA LEU A 189 -11.86 -10.67 -2.25
C LEU A 189 -12.42 -11.27 -3.55
N LYS A 190 -12.58 -12.59 -3.62
CA LYS A 190 -13.21 -13.25 -4.79
C LYS A 190 -14.73 -13.07 -4.80
N ALA A 191 -15.36 -12.99 -3.63
CA ALA A 191 -16.80 -13.05 -3.47
C ALA A 191 -17.38 -14.24 -4.28
N GLU A 192 -18.30 -13.97 -5.21
CA GLU A 192 -18.90 -14.96 -6.11
C GLU A 192 -18.20 -15.02 -7.49
N HIS A 193 -17.12 -14.26 -7.70
CA HIS A 193 -16.45 -14.14 -9.00
C HIS A 193 -15.35 -15.19 -9.16
N GLU A 194 -15.64 -16.25 -9.91
CA GLU A 194 -14.70 -17.36 -10.13
C GLU A 194 -13.50 -16.98 -11.01
N ASP A 195 -13.68 -16.02 -11.92
CA ASP A 195 -12.67 -15.56 -12.88
C ASP A 195 -11.58 -14.67 -12.25
N ILE A 196 -11.82 -14.18 -11.03
CA ILE A 196 -10.81 -13.46 -10.25
C ILE A 196 -9.67 -14.41 -9.85
N LYS A 197 -8.45 -14.06 -10.25
CA LYS A 197 -7.21 -14.76 -9.90
C LYS A 197 -6.38 -13.92 -8.95
N ILE A 198 -6.21 -14.42 -7.74
CA ILE A 198 -5.39 -13.80 -6.69
C ILE A 198 -4.08 -14.57 -6.58
N TYR A 199 -2.96 -13.88 -6.73
CA TYR A 199 -1.61 -14.41 -6.65
C TYR A 199 -0.98 -13.93 -5.34
N PRO A 200 -0.99 -14.76 -4.28
CA PRO A 200 -0.35 -14.41 -3.03
C PRO A 200 1.18 -14.35 -3.18
N VAL A 201 1.79 -13.28 -2.69
CA VAL A 201 3.25 -13.16 -2.54
C VAL A 201 3.57 -12.75 -1.13
N TYR A 202 4.26 -13.64 -0.42
CA TYR A 202 4.78 -13.36 0.91
C TYR A 202 6.15 -12.71 0.80
N PHE A 203 6.34 -11.61 1.51
CA PHE A 203 7.65 -10.99 1.68
C PHE A 203 8.33 -11.65 2.89
N ASP A 204 9.09 -12.73 2.66
CA ASP A 204 9.94 -13.29 3.70
C ASP A 204 11.16 -12.38 3.91
N LYS A 205 11.46 -12.05 5.17
CA LYS A 205 12.64 -11.29 5.54
C LYS A 205 13.82 -12.26 5.70
N SER A 206 14.07 -13.08 4.70
CA SER A 206 15.23 -13.97 4.67
C SER A 206 16.49 -13.15 4.32
N MET A 207 17.22 -12.81 5.40
CA MET A 207 18.66 -12.52 5.50
C MET A 207 19.37 -11.79 4.34
N LEU A 208 19.72 -10.53 4.60
CA LEU A 208 21.01 -9.95 4.24
C LEU A 208 21.79 -9.68 5.53
#